data_AF-A0A944V4P1-F1
#
_entry.id   AF-A0A944V4P1-F1
#
_cell.length_a   1.000
_cell.length_b   1.000
_cell.length_c   1.000
_cell.angle_alpha   90.00
_cell.angle_beta   90.00
_cell.angle_gamma   90.00
#
_symmetry.space_group_name_H-M   'P 1'
#
loop_
_entity.id
_entity.type
_entity.pdbx_description
1 polymer ?
#
loop_
_entity_poly.entity_id
_entity_poly.type
_entity_poly.pdbx_seq_one_letter_code
_entity_poly.pdbx_strand_id
1 'polypeptide(L)'
;MKIRGNNILFFVIEVISGILVLVLTNLYGNIGLFGIIPFFIGLALTRDIPDERETALLFKASALHSSFLGAIMAIIYFKFPGFNWFYAFLSFGMITRGLIGIFYFLKS
;
A
#
# COMPACT_ATOMS: atom_id res chain seq x y z
N MET A 1 9.62 -2.30 20.93
CA MET A 1 10.12 -1.86 19.61
C MET A 1 9.93 -0.36 19.49
N LYS A 2 10.90 0.38 18.94
CA LYS A 2 10.71 1.81 18.62
C LYS A 2 9.72 1.90 17.44
N ILE A 3 8.79 2.86 17.50
CA ILE A 3 7.78 3.07 16.45
C ILE A 3 8.44 3.66 15.19
N ARG A 4 9.42 4.56 15.40
CA ARG A 4 10.24 5.17 14.36
C ARG A 4 11.26 4.16 13.82
N GLY A 5 11.40 4.09 12.50
CA GLY A 5 12.21 3.08 11.79
C GLY A 5 11.52 1.72 11.63
N ASN A 6 10.27 1.57 12.09
CA ASN A 6 9.56 0.30 11.95
C ASN A 6 8.89 0.17 10.58
N ASN A 7 9.68 -0.22 9.59
CA ASN A 7 9.24 -0.42 8.21
C ASN A 7 8.14 -1.48 8.08
N ILE A 8 8.15 -2.54 8.91
CA ILE A 8 7.07 -3.55 8.89
C ILE A 8 5.74 -2.92 9.32
N LEU A 9 5.74 -2.15 10.42
CA LEU A 9 4.55 -1.45 10.88
C LEU A 9 4.04 -0.45 9.84
N PHE A 10 4.94 0.27 9.17
CA PHE A 10 4.57 1.16 8.06
C PHE A 10 3.77 0.43 6.97
N PHE A 11 4.31 -0.71 6.50
CA PHE A 11 3.66 -1.47 5.44
C PHE A 11 2.35 -2.13 5.90
N VAL A 12 2.23 -2.53 7.17
CA VAL A 12 0.96 -3.00 7.74
C VAL A 12 -0.09 -1.89 7.72
N ILE A 13 0.27 -0.68 8.17
CA ILE A 13 -0.64 0.47 8.15
C ILE A 13 -1.05 0.81 6.70
N GLU A 14 -0.12 0.68 5.75
CA GLU A 14 -0.42 0.86 4.34
C GLU A 14 -1.44 -0.14 3.81
N VAL A 15 -1.29 -1.45 4.11
CA VAL A 15 -2.27 -2.47 3.73
C VAL A 15 -3.65 -2.14 4.31
N ILE A 16 -3.70 -1.80 5.60
CA ILE A 16 -4.94 -1.44 6.29
C ILE A 16 -5.60 -0.24 5.62
N SER A 17 -4.81 0.79 5.29
CA SER A 17 -5.31 2.00 4.61
C SER A 17 -5.85 1.69 3.22
N GLY A 18 -5.16 0.82 2.46
CA GLY A 18 -5.65 0.38 1.15
C GLY A 18 -6.98 -0.38 1.25
N ILE A 19 -7.14 -1.26 2.25
CA ILE A 19 -8.41 -1.94 2.52
C ILE A 19 -9.50 -0.94 2.92
N LEU A 20 -9.18 0.03 3.78
CA LEU A 20 -10.14 1.06 4.20
C LEU A 20 -10.59 1.91 3.01
N VAL A 21 -9.67 2.36 2.17
CA VAL A 21 -10.02 3.08 0.92
C VAL A 21 -10.94 2.21 0.07
N LEU A 22 -10.61 0.93 -0.15
CA LEU A 22 -11.43 0.03 -0.95
C LEU A 22 -12.85 -0.08 -0.39
N VAL A 23 -12.99 -0.39 0.90
CA VAL A 23 -14.30 -0.61 1.53
C VAL A 23 -15.11 0.68 1.59
N LEU A 24 -14.50 1.77 2.06
CA LEU A 24 -15.22 3.03 2.24
C LEU A 24 -15.59 3.69 0.91
N THR A 25 -14.78 3.56 -0.14
CA THR A 25 -15.13 4.11 -1.45
C THR A 25 -16.28 3.34 -2.11
N ASN A 26 -16.37 2.03 -1.87
CA ASN A 26 -17.51 1.23 -2.31
C ASN A 26 -18.80 1.58 -1.56
N LEU A 27 -18.72 1.95 -0.27
CA LEU A 27 -19.90 2.28 0.56
C LEU A 27 -20.33 3.76 0.46
N TYR A 28 -19.37 4.68 0.32
CA TYR A 28 -19.58 6.12 0.51
C TYR A 28 -19.02 6.98 -0.64
N GLY A 29 -18.55 6.37 -1.74
CA GLY A 29 -18.00 7.07 -2.88
C GLY A 29 -16.75 7.90 -2.52
N ASN A 30 -16.72 9.17 -2.94
CA ASN A 30 -15.57 10.07 -2.71
C ASN A 30 -15.20 10.24 -1.23
N ILE A 31 -16.18 10.18 -0.32
CA ILE A 31 -15.94 10.31 1.12
C ILE A 31 -15.04 9.17 1.62
N GLY A 32 -15.09 8.01 0.96
CA GLY A 32 -14.26 6.86 1.32
C GLY A 32 -12.76 7.07 1.13
N LEU A 33 -12.35 8.11 0.41
CA LEU A 33 -10.94 8.49 0.29
C LEU A 33 -10.30 8.85 1.63
N PHE A 34 -11.09 9.26 2.64
CA PHE A 34 -10.59 9.46 4.00
C PHE A 34 -10.01 8.17 4.63
N GLY A 35 -10.27 6.99 4.05
CA GLY A 35 -9.59 5.74 4.39
C GLY A 35 -8.06 5.78 4.23
N ILE A 36 -7.52 6.78 3.52
CA ILE A 36 -6.07 6.99 3.36
C ILE A 36 -5.43 7.65 4.60
N ILE A 37 -6.19 8.26 5.50
CA ILE A 37 -5.66 9.01 6.65
C ILE A 37 -4.66 8.17 7.48
N PRO A 38 -4.93 6.89 7.81
CA PRO A 38 -4.00 6.09 8.58
C PRO A 38 -2.64 5.94 7.89
N PHE A 39 -2.58 5.94 6.55
CA PHE A 39 -1.31 5.87 5.82
C PHE A 39 -0.44 7.09 6.08
N PHE A 40 -1.01 8.30 6.06
CA PHE A 40 -0.27 9.52 6.38
C PHE A 40 0.21 9.55 7.83
N ILE A 41 -0.64 9.08 8.76
CA ILE A 41 -0.26 8.92 10.17
C ILE A 41 0.89 7.91 10.31
N GLY A 42 0.78 6.75 9.65
CA GLY A 42 1.82 5.73 9.64
C GLY A 42 3.12 6.28 9.10
N LEU A 43 3.10 6.98 7.97
CA LEU A 43 4.27 7.61 7.37
C LEU A 43 4.94 8.62 8.32
N ALA A 44 4.17 9.44 9.03
CA ALA A 44 4.71 10.40 9.99
C ALA A 44 5.34 9.73 11.22
N LEU A 45 4.77 8.61 11.68
CA LEU A 45 5.22 7.93 12.91
C LEU A 45 6.38 6.96 12.68
N THR A 46 6.41 6.31 11.52
CA THR A 46 7.30 5.16 11.27
C THR A 46 8.52 5.51 10.42
N ARG A 47 8.49 6.60 9.66
CA ARG A 47 9.56 6.94 8.73
C ARG A 47 10.78 7.48 9.47
N ASP A 48 11.92 6.87 9.19
CA ASP A 48 13.24 7.37 9.56
C ASP A 48 14.12 7.45 8.31
N ILE A 49 15.34 7.97 8.45
CA ILE A 49 16.33 7.88 7.37
C ILE A 49 16.72 6.40 7.20
N PRO A 50 16.40 5.76 6.06
CA PRO A 50 16.70 4.35 5.87
C PRO A 50 18.21 4.14 5.71
N ASP A 51 18.72 3.01 6.21
CA ASP A 51 20.08 2.58 5.95
C ASP A 51 20.22 1.98 4.53
N GLU A 52 21.44 1.61 4.13
CA GLU A 52 21.70 1.03 2.80
C GLU A 52 20.93 -0.28 2.56
N ARG A 53 20.76 -1.11 3.60
CA ARG A 53 20.04 -2.38 3.52
C ARG A 53 18.56 -2.14 3.31
N GLU A 54 17.96 -1.25 4.10
CA GLU A 54 16.56 -0.84 3.99
C GLU A 54 16.29 -0.23 2.61
N THR A 55 17.20 0.62 2.12
CA THR A 55 17.11 1.21 0.78
C THR A 55 17.09 0.13 -0.31
N ALA A 56 17.96 -0.88 -0.21
CA ALA A 56 17.97 -2.00 -1.16
C ALA A 56 16.69 -2.86 -1.09
N LEU A 57 16.13 -3.08 0.10
CA LEU A 57 14.85 -3.79 0.27
C LEU A 57 13.68 -2.99 -0.31
N LEU A 58 13.63 -1.68 -0.06
CA LEU A 58 12.62 -0.79 -0.63
C LEU A 58 12.66 -0.79 -2.17
N PHE A 59 13.86 -0.77 -2.76
CA PHE A 59 14.02 -0.85 -4.20
C PHE A 59 13.50 -2.18 -4.77
N LYS A 60 13.86 -3.32 -4.17
CA LYS A 60 13.35 -4.64 -4.56
C LYS A 60 11.83 -4.74 -4.46
N ALA A 61 11.27 -4.21 -3.36
CA ALA A 61 9.82 -4.17 -3.16
C ALA A 61 9.13 -3.31 -4.25
N SER A 62 9.69 -2.15 -4.59
CA SER A 62 9.15 -1.26 -5.62
C SER A 62 9.19 -1.88 -7.02
N ALA A 63 10.27 -2.58 -7.38
CA ALA A 63 10.39 -3.22 -8.69
C ALA A 63 9.33 -4.30 -8.92
N LEU A 64 9.05 -5.12 -7.89
CA LEU A 64 8.00 -6.14 -7.95
C LEU A 64 6.60 -5.53 -7.89
N HIS A 65 6.43 -4.46 -7.12
CA HIS A 65 5.15 -3.76 -7.00
C HIS A 65 4.61 -3.31 -8.35
N SER A 66 5.42 -2.67 -9.19
CA SER A 66 4.96 -2.17 -10.49
C SER A 66 4.46 -3.30 -11.40
N SER A 67 5.15 -4.44 -11.42
CA SER A 67 4.78 -5.59 -12.23
C SER A 67 3.48 -6.24 -11.73
N PHE A 68 3.35 -6.42 -10.41
CA PHE A 68 2.20 -7.06 -9.80
C PHE A 68 0.94 -6.17 -9.85
N LEU A 69 1.11 -4.86 -9.64
CA LEU A 69 0.03 -3.89 -9.76
C LEU A 69 -0.50 -3.82 -11.19
N GLY A 70 0.37 -3.84 -12.20
CA GLY A 70 -0.05 -3.86 -13.61
C GLY A 70 -0.97 -5.05 -13.94
N ALA A 71 -0.63 -6.25 -13.46
CA ALA A 71 -1.45 -7.44 -13.64
C ALA A 71 -2.82 -7.33 -12.95
N ILE A 72 -2.86 -6.84 -11.71
CA ILE A 72 -4.12 -6.63 -10.97
C ILE A 72 -5.01 -5.60 -11.67
N MET A 73 -4.44 -4.47 -12.09
CA MET A 73 -5.19 -3.43 -12.78
C MET A 73 -5.73 -3.91 -14.13
N ALA A 74 -4.99 -4.74 -14.86
CA ALA A 74 -5.49 -5.37 -16.08
C ALA A 74 -6.68 -6.29 -15.80
N ILE A 75 -6.63 -7.12 -14.75
CA ILE A 75 -7.75 -7.98 -14.35
C ILE A 75 -8.98 -7.13 -14.00
N ILE A 76 -8.78 -6.07 -13.21
CA ILE A 76 -9.87 -5.14 -12.84
C ILE A 76 -10.47 -4.50 -14.09
N TYR A 77 -9.64 -4.13 -15.08
CA TYR A 77 -10.11 -3.59 -16.36
C TYR A 77 -11.18 -4.46 -16.99
N PHE A 78 -10.81 -5.73 -17.19
CA PHE A 78 -11.60 -6.64 -18.01
C PHE A 78 -12.78 -7.23 -17.24
N LYS A 79 -12.65 -7.42 -15.93
CA LYS A 79 -13.66 -8.09 -15.12
C LYS A 79 -14.64 -7.14 -14.43
N PHE A 80 -14.23 -5.89 -14.17
CA PHE A 80 -15.03 -4.94 -13.41
C PHE A 80 -15.05 -3.55 -14.08
N PRO A 81 -15.61 -3.42 -15.30
CA PRO A 81 -15.58 -2.17 -16.06
C PRO A 81 -16.34 -1.02 -15.39
N GLY A 82 -17.30 -1.31 -14.52
CA GLY A 82 -18.03 -0.32 -13.72
C GLY A 82 -17.30 0.11 -12.44
N PHE A 83 -16.16 -0.50 -12.12
CA PHE A 83 -15.39 -0.14 -10.94
C PHE A 83 -14.64 1.16 -11.18
N ASN A 84 -14.61 2.05 -10.18
CA ASN A 84 -13.86 3.29 -10.32
C ASN A 84 -12.35 3.01 -10.33
N TRP A 85 -11.76 3.31 -11.47
CA TRP A 85 -10.35 3.12 -11.79
C TRP A 85 -9.39 3.78 -10.82
N PHE A 86 -9.71 5.00 -10.40
CA PHE A 86 -8.89 5.75 -9.48
C PHE A 86 -8.89 5.09 -8.09
N TYR A 87 -10.06 4.64 -7.62
CA TYR A 87 -10.16 3.95 -6.33
C TYR A 87 -9.44 2.60 -6.36
N ALA A 88 -9.60 1.83 -7.44
CA ALA A 88 -8.88 0.56 -7.61
C ALA A 88 -7.37 0.78 -7.59
N PHE A 89 -6.89 1.73 -8.39
CA PHE A 89 -5.47 2.01 -8.46
C PHE A 89 -4.90 2.40 -7.09
N LEU A 90 -5.59 3.29 -6.38
CA LEU A 90 -5.16 3.74 -5.05
C LEU A 90 -5.18 2.57 -4.05
N SER A 91 -6.29 1.84 -3.93
CA SER A 91 -6.43 0.78 -2.93
C SER A 91 -5.51 -0.40 -3.21
N PHE A 92 -5.53 -0.94 -4.43
CA PHE A 92 -4.70 -2.08 -4.79
C PHE A 92 -3.23 -1.70 -4.87
N GLY A 93 -2.90 -0.46 -5.25
CA GLY A 93 -1.55 0.08 -5.16
C GLY A 93 -0.99 -0.01 -3.75
N MET A 94 -1.75 0.45 -2.75
CA MET A 94 -1.35 0.40 -1.34
C MET A 94 -1.29 -1.04 -0.81
N ILE A 95 -2.32 -1.86 -1.07
CA ILE A 95 -2.37 -3.25 -0.60
C ILE A 95 -1.17 -4.03 -1.15
N THR A 96 -0.91 -3.94 -2.45
CA THR A 96 0.18 -4.70 -3.08
C THR A 96 1.54 -4.23 -2.61
N ARG A 97 1.78 -2.91 -2.52
CA ARG A 97 3.05 -2.37 -2.02
C ARG A 97 3.28 -2.77 -0.57
N GLY A 98 2.24 -2.66 0.25
CA GLY A 98 2.27 -3.06 1.66
C GLY A 98 2.57 -4.54 1.84
N LEU A 99 1.89 -5.44 1.13
CA LEU A 99 2.14 -6.89 1.22
C LEU A 99 3.56 -7.27 0.77
N ILE A 100 4.04 -6.70 -0.33
CA ILE A 100 5.40 -6.94 -0.83
C ILE A 100 6.42 -6.40 0.18
N GLY A 101 6.21 -5.19 0.70
CA GLY A 101 7.07 -4.60 1.73
C GLY A 101 7.15 -5.46 2.99
N ILE A 102 6.01 -5.91 3.53
CA ILE A 102 5.96 -6.85 4.67
C ILE A 102 6.79 -8.10 4.38
N PHE A 103 6.58 -8.72 3.21
CA PHE A 103 7.28 -9.95 2.84
C PHE A 103 8.80 -9.77 2.81
N TYR A 104 9.30 -8.69 2.19
CA TYR A 104 10.74 -8.44 2.11
C TYR A 104 11.38 -8.13 3.45
N PHE A 105 10.70 -7.36 4.31
CA PHE A 105 11.24 -6.98 5.61
C PHE A 105 11.11 -8.07 6.67
N LEU A 106 10.16 -9.01 6.53
CA LEU A 106 10.08 -10.19 7.41
C LEU A 106 11.07 -11.29 7.05
N LYS A 107 11.43 -11.42 5.77
CA LYS A 107 12.36 -12.46 5.28
C LYS A 107 13.83 -12.10 5.53
N SER A 108 14.12 -10.83 5.76
CA SER A 108 15.46 -10.24 5.85
C SER A 108 15.93 -10.16 7.29
#